data_AF-A0ABD7CMR3-F1
#
_entry.id   AF-A0ABD7CMR3-F1
#
_cell.length_a   1.000
_cell.length_b   1.000
_cell.length_c   1.000
_cell.angle_alpha   90.00
_cell.angle_beta   90.00
_cell.angle_gamma   90.00
#
_symmetry.space_group_name_H-M   'P 1'
#
loop_
_entity.id
_entity.type
_entity.pdbx_description
1 polymer ?
#
loop_
_entity_poly.entity_id
_entity_poly.type
_entity_poly.pdbx_seq_one_letter_code
_entity_poly.pdbx_strand_id
1 'polypeptide(L)'
;MNKYRNLAVLNGILLAIMIFLNGVLSEKIGLYISTLIYHVLGLLLILLVSIVRKNKLPKFNKIPIILFLPGILSVLVIFLNNLSSSKIGITLSAGMGLFGQLVISTLIDHFGLFGVQVNKMRKEKILSFSLIITGLIFMILL
;
A
#
# COMPACT_ATOMS: atom_id res chain seq x y z
N MET A 1 20.90 8.54 6.73
CA MET A 1 19.52 8.69 7.26
C MET A 1 18.66 9.65 6.42
N ASN A 2 19.10 10.89 6.15
CA ASN A 2 18.32 11.89 5.40
C ASN A 2 17.91 11.45 3.97
N LYS A 3 18.81 10.79 3.22
CA LYS A 3 18.49 10.27 1.86
C LYS A 3 17.32 9.28 1.86
N TYR A 4 17.26 8.37 2.82
CA TYR A 4 16.19 7.35 2.91
C TYR A 4 14.86 7.96 3.36
N ARG A 5 14.89 8.99 4.21
CA ARG A 5 13.68 9.74 4.59
C ARG A 5 13.04 10.40 3.37
N ASN A 6 13.85 11.03 2.51
CA ASN A 6 13.35 11.67 1.30
C ASN A 6 12.74 10.66 0.31
N LEU A 7 13.32 9.45 0.22
CA LEU A 7 12.75 8.37 -0.58
C LEU A 7 11.39 7.89 -0.02
N ALA A 8 11.25 7.81 1.30
CA ALA A 8 9.98 7.45 1.93
C ALA A 8 8.88 8.50 1.67
N VAL A 9 9.23 9.78 1.71
CA VAL A 9 8.31 10.89 1.36
C VAL A 9 7.90 10.79 -0.11
N LEU A 10 8.87 10.59 -1.01
CA LEU A 10 8.59 10.42 -2.44
C LEU A 10 7.68 9.22 -2.69
N ASN A 11 7.92 8.10 -2.02
CA ASN A 11 7.04 6.92 -2.10
C ASN A 11 5.60 7.25 -1.68
N GLY A 12 5.41 8.03 -0.61
CA GLY A 12 4.09 8.49 -0.19
C GLY A 12 3.41 9.38 -1.22
N ILE A 13 4.14 10.30 -1.85
CA ILE A 13 3.61 11.17 -2.92
C ILE A 13 3.18 10.32 -4.13
N LEU A 14 4.03 9.39 -4.56
CA LEU A 14 3.74 8.49 -5.69
C LEU A 14 2.51 7.61 -5.40
N LEU A 15 2.42 7.08 -4.18
CA LEU A 15 1.27 6.28 -3.75
C LEU A 15 -0.03 7.10 -3.79
N ALA A 16 -0.01 8.35 -3.33
CA ALA A 16 -1.18 9.24 -3.36
C ALA A 16 -1.63 9.54 -4.80
N ILE A 17 -0.68 9.86 -5.70
CA ILE A 17 -0.96 10.09 -7.12
C ILE A 17 -1.55 8.83 -7.77
N MET A 18 -0.96 7.67 -7.49
CA MET A 18 -1.45 6.38 -8.00
C MET A 18 -2.89 6.12 -7.56
N ILE A 19 -3.19 6.28 -6.27
CA ILE A 19 -4.54 6.12 -5.72
C ILE A 19 -5.54 7.06 -6.40
N PHE A 20 -5.18 8.33 -6.58
CA PHE A 20 -6.03 9.31 -7.25
C PHE A 20 -6.33 8.92 -8.70
N LEU A 21 -5.30 8.61 -9.48
CA LEU A 21 -5.46 8.22 -10.88
C LEU A 21 -6.28 6.93 -11.02
N ASN A 22 -6.07 5.94 -10.13
CA ASN A 22 -6.84 4.71 -10.08
C ASN A 22 -8.34 4.96 -9.89
N GLY A 23 -8.69 5.88 -8.98
CA GLY A 23 -10.09 6.30 -8.78
C GLY A 23 -10.68 6.94 -10.04
N VAL A 24 -9.97 7.90 -10.63
CA VAL A 24 -10.43 8.63 -11.84
C VAL A 24 -10.69 7.69 -13.02
N LEU A 25 -9.83 6.70 -13.28
CA LEU A 25 -10.08 5.75 -14.36
C LEU A 25 -11.20 4.77 -14.00
N SER A 26 -11.26 4.32 -12.75
CA SER A 26 -12.33 3.44 -12.26
C SER A 26 -13.71 4.05 -12.45
N GLU A 27 -13.85 5.36 -12.27
CA GLU A 27 -15.10 6.08 -12.54
C GLU A 27 -15.44 6.13 -14.04
N LYS A 28 -14.44 6.19 -14.92
CA LYS A 28 -14.65 6.31 -16.37
C LYS A 28 -14.98 4.99 -17.06
N ILE A 29 -14.31 3.90 -16.70
CA ILE A 29 -14.38 2.61 -17.42
C ILE A 29 -14.72 1.42 -16.52
N GLY A 30 -15.08 1.68 -15.27
CA GLY A 30 -15.45 0.67 -14.29
C GLY A 30 -14.27 0.08 -13.52
N LEU A 31 -14.58 -0.43 -12.34
CA LEU A 31 -13.62 -0.91 -11.34
C LEU A 31 -12.77 -2.09 -11.81
N TYR A 32 -13.38 -3.08 -12.45
CA TYR A 32 -12.69 -4.31 -12.87
C TYR A 32 -11.73 -4.05 -14.02
N ILE A 33 -12.18 -3.32 -15.06
CA ILE A 33 -11.37 -3.04 -16.25
C ILE A 33 -10.23 -2.08 -15.93
N SER A 34 -10.48 -1.02 -15.15
CA SER A 34 -9.42 -0.11 -14.71
C SER A 34 -8.33 -0.85 -13.92
N THR A 35 -8.72 -1.66 -12.94
CA THR A 35 -7.77 -2.45 -12.13
C THR A 35 -6.93 -3.40 -12.99
N LEU A 36 -7.54 -4.06 -13.98
CA LEU A 36 -6.83 -4.91 -14.94
C LEU A 36 -5.78 -4.12 -15.73
N ILE A 37 -6.15 -2.95 -16.28
CA ILE A 37 -5.25 -2.12 -17.10
C ILE A 37 -4.01 -1.70 -16.31
N TYR A 38 -4.14 -1.23 -15.07
CA TYR A 38 -2.97 -0.82 -14.27
C TYR A 38 -2.02 -1.97 -13.97
N HIS A 39 -2.54 -3.16 -13.68
CA HIS A 39 -1.70 -4.34 -13.44
C HIS A 39 -1.00 -4.80 -14.72
N VAL A 40 -1.68 -4.73 -15.88
CA VAL A 40 -1.05 -5.03 -17.18
C VAL A 40 0.04 -4.03 -17.50
N LEU A 41 -0.19 -2.72 -17.33
CA LEU A 41 0.82 -1.69 -17.56
C LEU A 41 2.03 -1.85 -16.63
N GLY A 42 1.79 -2.13 -15.34
CA GLY A 42 2.84 -2.42 -14.37
C GLY A 42 3.64 -3.68 -14.74
N LEU A 43 2.95 -4.74 -15.18
CA LEU A 43 3.58 -5.97 -15.66
C LEU A 43 4.46 -5.71 -16.89
N LEU A 44 3.96 -4.98 -17.89
CA LEU A 44 4.73 -4.64 -19.09
C LEU A 44 5.98 -3.83 -18.75
N LEU A 45 5.87 -2.86 -17.84
CA LEU A 45 7.01 -2.06 -17.38
C LEU A 45 8.08 -2.93 -16.72
N ILE A 46 7.70 -3.79 -15.77
CA ILE A 46 8.68 -4.63 -15.07
C ILE A 46 9.29 -5.72 -15.96
N LEU A 47 8.53 -6.21 -16.95
CA LEU A 47 9.05 -7.11 -17.99
C LEU A 47 10.11 -6.41 -18.84
N LEU A 48 9.82 -5.21 -19.34
CA LEU A 48 10.78 -4.42 -20.12
C LEU A 48 12.07 -4.16 -19.33
N VAL A 49 11.94 -3.73 -18.07
CA VAL A 49 13.09 -3.51 -17.18
C VAL A 49 13.88 -4.81 -16.98
N SER A 50 13.21 -5.94 -16.80
CA SER A 50 13.87 -7.24 -16.60
C SER A 50 14.63 -7.72 -17.84
N ILE A 51 14.08 -7.49 -19.04
CA ILE A 51 14.74 -7.80 -20.31
C ILE A 51 15.99 -6.93 -20.49
N VAL A 52 15.86 -5.62 -20.31
CA VAL A 52 16.98 -4.66 -20.44
C VAL A 52 18.09 -4.96 -19.44
N ARG A 53 17.73 -5.35 -18.20
CA ARG A 53 18.68 -5.72 -17.15
C ARG A 53 19.21 -7.15 -17.28
N LYS A 54 18.70 -7.95 -18.22
CA LYS A 54 19.04 -9.37 -18.41
C LYS A 54 18.89 -10.19 -17.12
N ASN A 55 17.83 -9.90 -16.36
CA ASN A 55 17.53 -10.62 -15.13
C ASN A 55 17.23 -12.10 -15.46
N LYS A 56 17.88 -13.03 -14.75
CA LYS A 56 17.61 -14.46 -14.89
C LYS A 56 16.38 -14.84 -14.06
N LEU A 57 15.56 -15.75 -14.58
CA LEU A 57 14.44 -16.30 -13.82
C LEU A 57 14.97 -17.07 -12.60
N PRO A 58 14.47 -16.79 -11.39
CA PRO A 58 14.86 -17.51 -10.19
C PRO A 58 14.28 -18.93 -10.21
N LYS A 59 14.90 -19.84 -9.43
CA LYS A 59 14.32 -21.16 -9.18
C LYS A 59 13.20 -21.03 -8.15
N PHE A 60 11.95 -21.05 -8.62
CA PHE A 60 10.76 -20.87 -7.78
C PHE A 60 10.56 -21.96 -6.72
N ASN A 61 11.12 -23.17 -6.93
CA ASN A 61 10.91 -24.35 -6.07
C ASN A 61 11.40 -24.18 -4.62
N LYS A 62 12.18 -23.13 -4.30
CA LYS A 62 12.68 -22.86 -2.95
C LYS A 62 12.04 -21.64 -2.28
N ILE A 63 11.08 -20.99 -2.93
CA ILE A 63 10.47 -19.75 -2.44
C ILE A 63 9.11 -20.08 -1.80
N PRO A 64 8.89 -19.76 -0.50
CA PRO A 64 7.60 -19.95 0.14
C PRO A 64 6.46 -19.27 -0.62
N ILE A 65 5.38 -19.99 -0.89
CA ILE A 65 4.25 -19.50 -1.71
C ILE A 65 3.63 -18.23 -1.13
N ILE A 66 3.64 -18.08 0.20
CA ILE A 66 3.11 -16.90 0.90
C ILE A 66 3.81 -15.60 0.47
N LEU A 67 5.04 -15.66 -0.03
CA LEU A 67 5.77 -14.47 -0.51
C LEU A 67 5.24 -13.92 -1.84
N PHE A 68 4.39 -14.68 -2.55
CA PHE A 68 3.69 -14.19 -3.75
C PHE A 68 2.34 -13.55 -3.45
N LEU A 69 1.87 -13.65 -2.19
CA LEU A 69 0.62 -13.05 -1.74
C LEU A 69 0.51 -11.53 -1.99
N PRO A 70 1.59 -10.71 -1.93
CA PRO A 70 1.51 -9.29 -2.23
C PRO A 70 0.89 -8.95 -3.59
N GLY A 71 1.06 -9.80 -4.61
CA GLY A 71 0.45 -9.58 -5.92
C GLY A 71 -1.07 -9.75 -5.93
N ILE A 72 -1.62 -10.61 -5.06
CA ILE A 72 -3.07 -10.75 -4.88
C ILE A 72 -3.59 -9.59 -4.03
N LEU A 73 -2.85 -9.24 -2.97
CA LEU A 73 -3.22 -8.14 -2.08
C LEU A 73 -3.23 -6.80 -2.80
N SER A 74 -2.38 -6.55 -3.80
CA SER A 74 -2.39 -5.30 -4.56
C SER A 74 -3.71 -5.07 -5.30
N VAL A 75 -4.27 -6.12 -5.90
CA VAL A 75 -5.58 -6.07 -6.56
C VAL A 75 -6.68 -5.73 -5.55
N LEU A 76 -6.68 -6.42 -4.40
CA LEU A 76 -7.66 -6.18 -3.34
C LEU A 76 -7.56 -4.77 -2.76
N VAL A 77 -6.35 -4.25 -2.55
CA VAL A 77 -6.12 -2.89 -2.05
C VAL A 77 -6.68 -1.85 -3.02
N ILE A 78 -6.42 -1.98 -4.32
CA ILE A 78 -6.95 -1.05 -5.32
C ILE A 78 -8.48 -1.12 -5.36
N PHE A 79 -9.04 -2.33 -5.32
CA PHE A 79 -10.48 -2.56 -5.31
C PHE A 79 -11.15 -1.90 -4.11
N LEU A 80 -10.66 -2.18 -2.89
CA LEU A 80 -11.19 -1.60 -1.66
C LEU A 80 -11.01 -0.09 -1.63
N ASN A 81 -9.84 0.41 -2.04
CA ASN A 81 -9.56 1.84 -2.05
C ASN A 81 -10.53 2.60 -2.96
N ASN A 82 -10.77 2.12 -4.19
CA ASN A 82 -11.67 2.79 -5.12
C ASN A 82 -13.14 2.76 -4.64
N LEU A 83 -13.57 1.65 -4.02
CA LEU A 83 -14.88 1.55 -3.38
C LEU A 83 -15.03 2.47 -2.18
N SER A 84 -13.98 2.63 -1.37
CA SER A 84 -13.97 3.55 -0.24
C SER A 84 -13.95 5.00 -0.71
N SER A 85 -13.06 5.35 -1.64
CA SER A 85 -12.85 6.73 -2.09
C SER A 85 -14.08 7.33 -2.75
N SER A 86 -14.86 6.52 -3.46
CA SER A 86 -16.14 6.95 -4.06
C SER A 86 -17.23 7.24 -3.01
N LYS A 87 -17.15 6.64 -1.81
CA LYS A 87 -18.17 6.79 -0.75
C LYS A 87 -17.83 7.82 0.31
N ILE A 88 -16.57 7.85 0.76
CA ILE A 88 -16.14 8.68 1.90
C ILE A 88 -15.10 9.74 1.51
N GLY A 89 -14.83 9.89 0.21
CA GLY A 89 -13.86 10.84 -0.32
C GLY A 89 -12.41 10.31 -0.29
N ILE A 90 -11.57 10.91 -1.13
CA ILE A 90 -10.18 10.49 -1.36
C ILE A 90 -9.32 10.72 -0.10
N THR A 91 -9.43 11.89 0.54
CA THR A 91 -8.59 12.27 1.68
C THR A 91 -8.82 11.35 2.88
N LEU A 92 -10.08 11.09 3.24
CA LEU A 92 -10.41 10.21 4.36
C LEU A 92 -10.06 8.75 4.05
N SER A 93 -10.28 8.28 2.83
CA SER A 93 -9.88 6.93 2.40
C SER A 93 -8.37 6.72 2.50
N ALA A 94 -7.58 7.69 2.05
CA ALA A 94 -6.12 7.64 2.17
C ALA A 94 -5.68 7.64 3.65
N GLY A 95 -6.29 8.49 4.49
CA GLY A 95 -6.00 8.54 5.92
C GLY A 95 -6.30 7.22 6.64
N MET A 96 -7.47 6.64 6.41
CA MET A 96 -7.87 5.33 6.95
C MET A 96 -6.95 4.21 6.45
N GLY A 97 -6.59 4.24 5.16
CA GLY A 97 -5.67 3.28 4.56
C GLY A 97 -4.27 3.33 5.20
N LEU A 98 -3.72 4.52 5.39
CA LEU A 98 -2.44 4.72 6.07
C LEU A 98 -2.49 4.24 7.52
N PHE A 99 -3.58 4.53 8.24
CA PHE A 99 -3.76 4.04 9.60
C PHE A 99 -3.73 2.51 9.68
N GLY A 100 -4.47 1.81 8.79
CA GLY A 100 -4.44 0.36 8.71
C GLY A 100 -3.03 -0.20 8.44
N GLN A 101 -2.27 0.44 7.53
CA GLN A 101 -0.88 0.07 7.25
C GLN A 101 0.01 0.21 8.49
N LEU A 102 -0.13 1.31 9.24
CA LEU A 102 0.67 1.56 10.45
C LEU A 102 0.35 0.56 11.57
N VAL A 103 -0.93 0.21 11.75
CA VAL A 103 -1.37 -0.80 12.73
C VAL A 103 -0.76 -2.16 12.41
N ILE A 104 -0.94 -2.65 11.18
CA ILE A 104 -0.40 -3.96 10.77
C ILE A 104 1.12 -3.98 10.82
N SER A 105 1.79 -2.92 10.35
CA SER A 105 3.25 -2.80 10.42
C SER A 105 3.75 -2.87 11.87
N THR A 106 3.07 -2.20 12.80
CA THR A 106 3.43 -2.24 14.21
C THR A 106 3.18 -3.61 14.84
N LEU A 107 2.13 -4.33 14.45
CA LEU A 107 1.88 -5.70 14.93
C LEU A 107 2.95 -6.67 14.40
N ILE A 108 3.34 -6.55 13.13
CA ILE A 108 4.43 -7.35 12.54
C ILE A 108 5.73 -7.12 13.31
N ASP A 109 6.10 -5.85 13.53
CA ASP A 109 7.27 -5.46 14.33
C ASP A 109 7.20 -5.97 15.77
N HIS A 110 6.03 -5.84 16.42
CA HIS A 110 5.84 -6.16 17.83
C HIS A 110 5.98 -7.66 18.12
N PHE A 111 5.41 -8.49 17.24
CA PHE A 111 5.43 -9.95 17.38
C PHE A 111 6.59 -10.62 16.63
N GLY A 112 7.40 -9.88 15.87
CA GLY A 112 8.48 -10.44 15.06
C GLY A 112 7.98 -11.35 13.93
N LEU A 113 6.80 -11.05 13.38
CA LEU A 113 6.18 -11.88 12.35
C LEU A 113 7.08 -11.92 11.09
N PHE A 114 7.09 -13.06 10.39
CA PHE A 114 7.92 -13.25 9.19
C PHE A 114 9.44 -13.11 9.43
N GLY A 115 9.89 -13.28 10.67
CA GLY A 115 11.32 -13.26 11.03
C GLY A 115 11.93 -11.86 11.12
N VAL A 116 11.11 -10.81 11.21
CA VAL A 116 11.60 -9.45 11.48
C VAL A 116 12.11 -9.33 12.92
N GLN A 117 13.05 -8.41 13.17
CA GLN A 117 13.53 -8.14 14.53
C GLN A 117 12.39 -7.61 15.39
N VAL A 118 12.20 -8.22 16.57
CA VAL A 118 11.15 -7.83 17.50
C VAL A 118 11.40 -6.41 18.03
N ASN A 119 10.50 -5.50 17.69
CA ASN A 119 10.50 -4.12 18.16
C ASN A 119 9.25 -3.88 19.03
N LYS A 120 9.43 -4.01 20.35
CA LYS A 120 8.32 -3.93 21.31
C LYS A 120 7.58 -2.59 21.22
N MET A 121 6.25 -2.65 21.27
CA MET A 121 5.41 -1.46 21.20
C MET A 121 5.62 -0.63 22.47
N ARG A 122 6.12 0.59 22.28
CA ARG A 122 6.33 1.54 23.37
C ARG A 122 5.09 2.42 23.54
N LYS A 123 4.96 3.04 24.72
CA LYS A 123 3.82 3.92 25.06
C LYS A 123 3.68 5.10 24.08
N GLU A 124 4.76 5.60 23.50
CA GLU A 124 4.70 6.71 22.55
C GLU A 124 4.05 6.32 21.21
N LYS A 125 4.19 5.05 20.78
CA LYS A 125 3.47 4.57 19.58
C LYS A 125 1.96 4.51 19.84
N ILE A 126 1.55 4.09 21.04
CA ILE A 126 0.13 4.07 21.44
C ILE A 126 -0.45 5.49 21.43
N LEU A 127 0.27 6.46 22.00
CA LEU A 127 -0.12 7.87 21.97
C LEU A 127 -0.24 8.39 20.52
N SER A 128 0.72 8.02 19.66
CA SER A 128 0.70 8.40 18.24
C SER A 128 -0.55 7.84 17.53
N PHE A 129 -0.91 6.57 17.77
CA PHE A 129 -2.13 6.00 17.22
C PHE A 129 -3.39 6.68 17.73
N SER A 130 -3.44 7.04 19.01
CA SER A 130 -4.56 7.79 19.59
C SER A 130 -4.76 9.11 18.85
N LEU A 131 -3.69 9.87 18.61
CA LEU A 131 -3.76 11.15 17.90
C LEU A 131 -4.23 10.98 16.45
N ILE A 132 -3.75 9.94 15.75
CA ILE A 132 -4.19 9.64 14.37
C ILE A 132 -5.70 9.32 14.36
N ILE A 133 -6.16 8.46 15.27
CA ILE A 133 -7.59 8.09 15.38
C ILE A 133 -8.44 9.33 15.65
N THR A 134 -8.02 10.18 16.59
CA THR A 134 -8.73 11.45 16.87
C THR A 134 -8.81 12.31 15.62
N GLY A 135 -7.71 12.47 14.88
CA GLY A 135 -7.71 13.23 13.62
C GLY A 135 -8.66 12.66 12.58
N LEU A 136 -8.70 11.32 12.41
CA LEU A 136 -9.61 10.65 11.49
C LEU A 136 -11.08 10.81 11.91
N ILE A 137 -11.37 10.79 13.22
CA ILE A 137 -12.73 11.04 13.74
C ILE A 137 -13.16 12.47 13.39
N PHE A 138 -12.30 13.46 13.58
CA PHE A 138 -12.61 14.85 13.19
C PHE A 138 -12.87 14.97 11.68
N MET A 139 -12.09 14.30 10.84
CA MET A 139 -12.32 14.27 9.39
C MET A 139 -13.63 13.59 8.97
N ILE A 140 -14.20 12.73 9.82
CA ILE A 140 -15.50 12.09 9.57
C ILE A 140 -16.64 13.00 10.00
N LEU A 141 -16.46 13.76 11.09
CA LEU A 141 -17.51 14.56 11.72
C LEU A 141 -17.64 16.00 11.18
N LEU A 142 -16.57 16.55 10.60
CA LEU A 142 -16.51 17.91 10.04
C LEU A 142 -16.56 17.87 8.51
#